data_AF-A0A9W8Z6K3-F1
#
_entry.id   AF-A0A9W8Z6K3-F1
#
_cell.length_a   1.000
_cell.length_b   1.000
_cell.length_c   1.000
_cell.angle_alpha   90.00
_cell.angle_beta   90.00
_cell.angle_gamma   90.00
#
_symmetry.space_group_name_H-M   'P 1'
#
loop_
_entity.id
_entity.type
_entity.pdbx_description
1 polymer ?
#
loop_
_entity_poly.entity_id
_entity_poly.type
_entity_poly.pdbx_seq_one_letter_code
_entity_poly.pdbx_strand_id
1 'polypeptide(L)'
;MSTPIPSVPSGFTSDKTAVVLVDVYNEFLHPEGKINSIVSESMAASNTVQHLRDLVNAARKLHIPIYYALHQSWRAGHYNGWKHMNTTTTGLNESRALEEGSWGAEIFSGLEPDVLGNKDVVRTK
;
A
#
# COMPACT_ATOMS: atom_id res chain seq x y z
N MET A 1 9.86 0.08 -25.64
CA MET A 1 8.57 -0.01 -26.35
C MET A 1 7.49 -0.10 -25.27
N SER A 2 6.57 0.87 -25.20
CA SER A 2 5.52 0.85 -24.17
C SER A 2 4.52 -0.25 -24.52
N THR A 3 4.27 -1.16 -23.59
CA THR A 3 3.23 -2.18 -23.73
C THR A 3 1.87 -1.49 -23.89
N PRO A 4 1.02 -1.91 -24.85
CA PRO A 4 -0.32 -1.34 -24.99
C PRO A 4 -1.10 -1.55 -23.69
N ILE A 5 -1.79 -0.52 -23.23
CA ILE A 5 -2.73 -0.65 -22.10
C ILE A 5 -3.84 -1.61 -22.57
N PRO A 6 -4.13 -2.68 -21.82
CA PRO A 6 -5.23 -3.59 -22.16
C PRO A 6 -6.55 -2.81 -22.27
N SER A 7 -7.40 -3.19 -23.22
CA SER A 7 -8.75 -2.61 -23.29
C SER A 7 -9.53 -2.93 -22.01
N VAL A 8 -10.41 -2.01 -21.62
CA VAL A 8 -11.30 -2.21 -20.47
C VAL A 8 -12.11 -3.50 -20.70
N PRO A 9 -12.10 -4.47 -19.77
CA PRO A 9 -12.83 -5.72 -19.93
C PRO A 9 -14.32 -5.46 -20.17
N SER A 10 -14.94 -6.27 -21.03
CA SER A 10 -16.39 -6.26 -21.21
C SER A 10 -17.07 -6.60 -19.88
N GLY A 11 -17.78 -5.64 -19.28
CA GLY A 11 -18.49 -5.81 -18.01
C GLY A 11 -17.92 -5.01 -16.83
N PHE A 12 -16.88 -4.20 -17.03
CA PHE A 12 -16.48 -3.22 -16.01
C PHE A 12 -17.59 -2.19 -15.78
N THR A 13 -18.08 -2.10 -14.55
CA THR A 13 -18.99 -1.04 -14.10
C THR A 13 -18.51 -0.50 -12.75
N SER A 14 -18.53 0.82 -12.59
CA SER A 14 -18.00 1.46 -11.36
C SER A 14 -18.80 1.09 -10.12
N ASP A 15 -20.11 0.85 -10.25
CA ASP A 15 -21.03 0.47 -9.17
C ASP A 15 -20.79 -0.94 -8.60
N LYS A 16 -20.05 -1.80 -9.32
CA LYS A 16 -19.69 -3.17 -8.90
C LYS A 16 -18.19 -3.37 -8.74
N THR A 17 -17.43 -2.27 -8.74
CA THR A 17 -15.98 -2.29 -8.65
C THR A 17 -15.54 -1.62 -7.37
N ALA A 18 -14.45 -2.13 -6.78
CA ALA A 18 -13.73 -1.48 -5.70
C ALA A 18 -12.23 -1.57 -5.97
N VAL A 19 -11.48 -0.58 -5.49
CA VAL A 19 -10.01 -0.65 -5.44
C VAL A 19 -9.60 -1.12 -4.06
N VAL A 20 -8.65 -2.05 -3.98
CA VAL A 20 -8.00 -2.43 -2.73
C VAL A 20 -6.54 -1.99 -2.81
N LEU A 21 -6.17 -0.99 -2.01
CA LEU A 21 -4.78 -0.52 -1.89
C LEU A 21 -4.09 -1.27 -0.76
N VAL A 22 -3.02 -1.97 -1.10
CA VAL A 22 -2.26 -2.82 -0.17
C VAL A 22 -0.95 -2.11 0.19
N ASP A 23 -0.69 -1.99 1.49
CA ASP A 23 0.61 -1.62 2.07
C ASP A 23 1.30 -0.39 1.45
N VAL A 24 0.53 0.66 1.18
CA VAL A 24 1.00 1.93 0.62
C VAL A 24 1.71 2.83 1.65
N TYR A 25 2.55 2.24 2.50
CA TYR A 25 3.30 2.95 3.55
C TYR A 25 4.60 3.58 3.03
N ASN A 26 5.08 4.62 3.73
CA ASN A 26 6.40 5.21 3.50
C ASN A 26 7.52 4.16 3.56
N GLU A 27 7.41 3.18 4.46
CA GLU A 27 8.40 2.11 4.64
C GLU A 27 8.73 1.36 3.33
N PHE A 28 7.72 1.20 2.46
CA PHE A 28 7.87 0.57 1.15
C PHE A 28 8.16 1.59 0.05
N LEU A 29 7.38 2.68 0.00
CA LEU A 29 7.32 3.55 -1.18
C LEU A 29 8.32 4.71 -1.16
N HIS A 30 8.79 5.14 0.01
CA HIS A 30 9.74 6.25 0.11
C HIS A 30 11.18 5.74 0.07
N PRO A 31 12.13 6.44 -0.61
CA PRO A 31 13.54 6.04 -0.67
C PRO A 31 14.23 5.83 0.67
N GLU A 32 13.78 6.54 1.71
CA GLU A 32 14.29 6.43 3.09
C GLU A 32 13.58 5.37 3.94
N GLY A 33 12.58 4.67 3.38
CA GLY A 33 11.91 3.57 4.05
C GLY A 33 12.84 2.37 4.24
N LYS A 34 12.74 1.69 5.39
CA LYS A 34 13.59 0.54 5.75
C LYS A 34 13.43 -0.64 4.79
N ILE A 35 12.25 -0.79 4.15
CA ILE A 35 11.98 -1.88 3.19
C ILE A 35 12.25 -1.45 1.74
N ASN A 36 12.24 -0.14 1.46
CA ASN A 36 12.35 0.39 0.10
C ASN A 36 13.57 -0.15 -0.67
N SER A 37 14.73 -0.28 -0.02
CA SER A 37 15.95 -0.80 -0.65
C SER A 37 15.79 -2.19 -1.30
N ILE A 38 14.84 -3.00 -0.81
CA ILE A 38 14.54 -4.34 -1.32
C ILE A 38 13.62 -4.29 -2.55
N VAL A 39 12.75 -3.28 -2.64
CA VAL A 39 11.67 -3.20 -3.64
C VAL A 39 11.87 -2.09 -4.68
N SER A 40 12.82 -1.18 -4.47
CA SER A 40 13.01 0.05 -5.26
C SER A 40 13.26 -0.22 -6.74
N GLU A 41 14.08 -1.21 -7.09
CA GLU A 41 14.37 -1.58 -8.48
C GLU A 41 13.09 -2.03 -9.21
N SER A 42 12.31 -2.92 -8.58
CA SER A 42 11.05 -3.40 -9.15
C SER A 42 10.02 -2.28 -9.30
N MET A 43 9.92 -1.40 -8.30
CA MET A 43 9.02 -0.25 -8.36
C MET A 43 9.43 0.76 -9.43
N ALA A 44 10.73 0.99 -9.63
CA ALA A 44 11.23 1.85 -10.69
C ALA A 44 10.95 1.25 -12.07
N ALA A 45 11.20 -0.06 -12.25
CA ALA A 45 10.96 -0.77 -13.50
C ALA A 45 9.48 -0.77 -13.93
N SER A 46 8.56 -0.73 -12.96
CA SER A 46 7.11 -0.74 -13.19
C SER A 46 6.44 0.63 -13.04
N ASN A 47 7.20 1.67 -12.70
CA ASN A 47 6.69 3.02 -12.42
C ASN A 47 5.57 3.03 -11.35
N THR A 48 5.70 2.18 -10.33
CA THR A 48 4.63 1.87 -9.36
C THR A 48 4.02 3.10 -8.72
N VAL A 49 4.85 4.01 -8.20
CA VAL A 49 4.36 5.17 -7.43
C VAL A 49 3.47 6.06 -8.30
N GLN A 50 3.86 6.31 -9.56
CA GLN A 50 3.06 7.11 -10.47
C GLN A 50 1.74 6.40 -10.81
N HIS A 51 1.78 5.11 -11.13
CA HIS A 51 0.58 4.35 -11.45
C HIS A 51 -0.39 4.23 -10.27
N LEU A 52 0.10 4.15 -9.03
CA LEU A 52 -0.74 4.20 -7.83
C LEU A 52 -1.48 5.53 -7.72
N ARG A 53 -0.78 6.66 -7.97
CA ARG A 53 -1.41 8.00 -7.98
C ARG A 53 -2.47 8.11 -9.07
N ASP A 54 -2.17 7.63 -10.28
CA ASP A 54 -3.11 7.66 -11.40
C ASP A 54 -4.35 6.79 -11.11
N LEU A 55 -4.16 5.61 -10.53
CA LEU A 55 -5.24 4.72 -10.11
C LEU A 55 -6.14 5.37 -9.06
N VAL A 56 -5.56 5.95 -7.99
CA VAL A 56 -6.32 6.63 -6.93
C VAL A 56 -7.12 7.80 -7.50
N ASN A 57 -6.49 8.62 -8.34
CA ASN A 57 -7.16 9.74 -8.98
C ASN A 57 -8.30 9.29 -9.90
N ALA A 58 -8.09 8.23 -10.68
CA ALA A 58 -9.13 7.68 -11.55
C ALA A 58 -10.29 7.06 -10.77
N ALA A 59 -10.00 6.29 -9.72
CA ALA A 59 -11.01 5.70 -8.85
C ALA A 59 -11.90 6.78 -8.23
N ARG A 60 -11.28 7.84 -7.69
CA ARG A 60 -12.00 8.99 -7.10
C ARG A 60 -12.88 9.71 -8.12
N LYS A 61 -12.37 9.96 -9.33
CA LYS A 61 -13.15 10.57 -10.42
C LYS A 61 -14.35 9.74 -10.85
N LEU A 62 -14.25 8.42 -10.75
CA LEU A 62 -15.32 7.48 -11.10
C LEU A 62 -16.19 7.07 -9.90
N HIS A 63 -15.96 7.68 -8.73
CA HIS A 63 -16.63 7.33 -7.46
C HIS A 63 -16.53 5.85 -7.10
N ILE A 64 -15.40 5.22 -7.46
CA ILE A 64 -15.08 3.86 -7.07
C ILE A 64 -14.52 3.91 -5.64
N PRO A 65 -15.09 3.14 -4.69
CA PRO A 65 -14.59 3.12 -3.32
C PRO A 65 -13.20 2.49 -3.26
N ILE A 66 -12.33 3.09 -2.45
CA ILE A 66 -10.97 2.59 -2.19
C ILE A 66 -10.93 2.01 -0.78
N TYR A 67 -10.52 0.75 -0.67
CA TYR A 67 -10.32 0.04 0.60
C TYR A 67 -8.83 -0.09 0.87
N TYR A 68 -8.40 0.34 2.05
CA TYR A 68 -7.01 0.26 2.47
C TYR A 68 -6.79 -1.04 3.26
N ALA A 69 -6.03 -1.96 2.67
CA ALA A 69 -5.61 -3.22 3.28
C ALA A 69 -4.16 -3.07 3.74
N LEU A 70 -4.00 -2.48 4.92
CA LEU A 70 -2.68 -2.12 5.44
C LEU A 70 -2.13 -3.19 6.40
N HIS A 71 -0.84 -3.43 6.30
CA HIS A 71 -0.07 -4.29 7.18
C HIS A 71 -0.17 -3.80 8.63
N GLN A 72 -0.21 -4.74 9.57
CA GLN A 72 -0.20 -4.38 10.99
C GLN A 72 1.12 -3.71 11.35
N SER A 73 1.04 -2.57 12.05
CA SER A 73 2.21 -1.89 12.56
C SER A 73 2.96 -2.76 13.58
N TRP A 74 4.28 -2.68 13.57
CA TRP A 74 5.14 -3.33 14.54
C TRP A 74 5.04 -2.64 15.90
N ARG A 75 5.03 -3.43 16.97
CA ARG A 75 5.12 -2.97 18.36
C ARG A 75 6.03 -3.90 19.15
N ALA A 76 6.64 -3.40 20.23
CA ALA A 76 7.44 -4.25 21.10
C ALA A 76 6.60 -5.44 21.61
N GLY A 77 7.12 -6.64 21.42
CA GLY A 77 6.47 -7.87 21.82
C GLY A 77 5.41 -8.43 20.85
N HIS A 78 5.21 -7.80 19.68
CA HIS A 78 4.23 -8.27 18.67
C HIS A 78 4.42 -9.74 18.28
N TYR A 79 5.66 -10.21 18.23
CA TYR A 79 6.00 -11.60 17.89
C TYR A 79 6.34 -12.47 19.11
N ASN A 80 6.09 -12.01 20.34
CA ASN A 80 6.37 -12.79 21.53
C ASN A 80 5.56 -14.10 21.52
N GLY A 81 6.24 -15.21 21.81
CA GLY A 81 5.62 -16.54 21.83
C GLY A 81 5.48 -17.21 20.46
N TRP A 82 5.83 -16.53 19.36
CA TRP A 82 5.91 -17.17 18.05
C TRP A 82 7.06 -18.18 18.03
N LYS A 83 6.75 -19.43 17.68
CA LYS A 83 7.73 -20.53 17.66
C LYS A 83 8.42 -20.72 16.31
N HIS A 84 7.79 -20.23 15.24
CA HIS A 84 8.22 -20.46 13.86
C HIS A 84 8.04 -19.19 13.03
N MET A 85 8.98 -18.25 13.18
CA MET A 85 9.04 -17.06 12.35
C MET A 85 9.65 -17.40 10.98
N ASN A 86 9.06 -16.90 9.89
CA ASN A 86 9.70 -16.98 8.58
C ASN A 86 10.70 -15.81 8.41
N THR A 87 11.56 -15.88 7.39
CA THR A 87 12.62 -14.90 7.14
C THR A 87 12.09 -13.46 7.05
N THR A 88 10.96 -13.25 6.36
CA THR A 88 10.36 -11.93 6.20
C THR A 88 9.89 -11.37 7.54
N THR A 89 9.16 -12.17 8.33
CA THR A 89 8.66 -11.74 9.64
C THR A 89 9.81 -11.48 10.62
N THR A 90 10.87 -12.30 10.58
CA THR A 90 12.10 -12.07 11.36
C THR A 90 12.75 -10.75 10.98
N GLY A 91 12.95 -10.48 9.69
CA GLY A 91 13.53 -9.23 9.22
C GLY A 91 12.71 -7.99 9.57
N LEU A 92 11.38 -8.07 9.48
CA LEU A 92 10.47 -7.01 9.93
C LEU A 92 10.62 -6.74 11.43
N ASN A 93 10.77 -7.79 12.25
CA ASN A 93 10.97 -7.66 13.69
C ASN A 93 12.31 -7.02 14.05
N GLU A 94 13.39 -7.49 13.43
CA GLU A 94 14.76 -7.02 13.71
C GLU A 94 14.97 -5.57 13.30
N SER A 95 14.41 -5.16 12.15
CA SER A 95 14.48 -3.79 11.65
C SER A 95 13.47 -2.83 12.29
N ARG A 96 12.49 -3.37 13.04
CA ARG A 96 11.30 -2.63 13.51
C ARG A 96 10.64 -1.89 12.35
N ALA A 97 10.51 -2.53 11.20
CA ALA A 97 9.83 -1.94 10.07
C ALA A 97 8.34 -1.79 10.40
N LEU A 98 7.71 -0.72 9.90
CA LEU A 98 6.31 -0.38 10.17
C LEU A 98 6.04 -0.14 11.67
N GLU A 99 7.03 0.36 12.43
CA GLU A 99 6.88 0.67 13.85
C GLU A 99 5.73 1.65 14.08
N GLU A 100 4.82 1.32 15.01
CA GLU A 100 3.65 2.16 15.31
C GLU A 100 4.08 3.58 15.70
N GLY A 101 3.45 4.58 15.06
CA GLY A 101 3.75 5.99 15.29
C GLY A 101 5.05 6.47 14.63
N SER A 102 5.77 5.60 13.93
CA SER A 102 6.90 6.03 13.10
C SER A 102 6.44 6.58 11.76
N TRP A 103 7.24 7.48 11.18
CA TRP A 103 7.01 8.01 9.84
C TRP A 103 6.96 6.90 8.76
N GLY A 104 7.74 5.82 8.94
CA GLY A 104 7.71 4.66 8.03
C GLY A 104 6.34 3.98 7.99
N ALA A 105 5.62 3.97 9.11
CA ALA A 105 4.26 3.41 9.22
C ALA A 105 3.14 4.39 8.82
N GLU A 106 3.46 5.57 8.31
CA GLU A 106 2.47 6.49 7.74
C GLU A 106 2.19 6.15 6.28
N ILE A 107 0.94 6.36 5.84
CA ILE A 107 0.55 6.20 4.44
C ILE A 107 1.33 7.19 3.59
N PHE A 108 1.83 6.71 2.45
CA PHE A 108 2.65 7.50 1.56
C PHE A 108 1.94 8.73 1.04
N SER A 109 2.67 9.85 0.99
CA SER A 109 2.05 11.14 0.70
C SER A 109 1.34 11.19 -0.65
N GLY A 110 0.11 11.70 -0.65
CA GLY A 110 -0.80 11.75 -1.79
C GLY A 110 -1.54 10.44 -2.09
N LEU A 111 -1.36 9.40 -1.28
CA LEU A 111 -2.17 8.18 -1.27
C LEU A 111 -3.01 8.09 0.02
N GLU A 112 -3.16 9.18 0.77
CA GLU A 112 -3.95 9.20 1.99
C GLU A 112 -5.44 8.98 1.68
N PRO A 113 -6.18 8.31 2.58
CA PRO A 113 -7.61 8.07 2.43
C PRO A 113 -8.43 9.36 2.37
N ASP A 114 -9.34 9.46 1.40
CA ASP A 114 -10.37 10.49 1.35
C ASP A 114 -11.71 9.93 1.88
N VAL A 115 -11.84 9.92 3.20
CA VAL A 115 -12.99 9.32 3.89
C VAL A 115 -14.26 10.18 3.75
N LEU A 116 -14.12 11.50 3.64
CA LEU A 116 -15.27 12.41 3.59
C LEU A 116 -15.78 12.64 2.16
N GLY A 117 -14.88 12.73 1.18
CA GLY A 117 -15.23 12.95 -0.22
C GLY A 117 -15.56 11.65 -0.94
N ASN A 118 -14.55 10.82 -1.21
CA ASN A 118 -14.70 9.56 -1.94
C ASN A 118 -15.26 8.40 -1.10
N LYS A 119 -15.39 8.58 0.23
CA LYS A 119 -15.81 7.54 1.16
C LYS A 119 -14.85 6.34 1.17
N ASP A 120 -13.57 6.65 1.08
CA ASP A 120 -12.50 5.65 1.22
C ASP A 120 -12.64 4.95 2.58
N VAL A 121 -12.40 3.64 2.59
CA VAL A 121 -12.56 2.78 3.77
C VAL A 121 -11.19 2.38 4.28
N VAL A 122 -10.91 2.75 5.53
CA VAL A 122 -9.69 2.37 6.23
C VAL A 122 -10.10 1.53 7.43
N ARG A 123 -9.56 0.32 7.52
CA ARG A 123 -9.75 -0.53 8.69
C ARG A 123 -8.44 -0.68 9.43
N THR A 124 -8.28 0.07 10.51
CA THR A 124 -7.25 -0.20 11.51
C THR A 124 -7.67 -1.41 12.36
N LYS A 125 -6.75 -2.35 12.58
CA LYS A 125 -6.91 -3.49 13.50
C LYS A 125 -6.12 -3.24 14.77
#